data_AF-A0A929PHP4-F1
#
_entry.id   AF-A0A929PHP4-F1
#
_cell.length_a   1.000
_cell.length_b   1.000
_cell.length_c   1.000
_cell.angle_alpha   90.00
_cell.angle_beta   90.00
_cell.angle_gamma   90.00
#
_symmetry.space_group_name_H-M   'P 1'
#
loop_
_entity.id
_entity.type
_entity.pdbx_description
1 polymer ?
#
loop_
_entity_poly.entity_id
_entity_poly.type
_entity_poly.pdbx_seq_one_letter_code
_entity_poly.pdbx_strand_id
1 'polypeptide(L)'
;SKKIISPDISNRTNFTLEDGQFYCLNTTYLFVLKDDLSASYEFVLGVLNSKLIEFYFAQISPPLRGGYYRFTRRYVDYIPIVLPKIPAEQNIADEITKKVKQILEKVKIEQQIENFPDEYIQEYRSRGEEFGSTNITFKSNHKALEPVIEEDAASRGYDIVFGKREKPVFVDSAAKADYVVTALKGTRAKKDEKKQILIPKRDAIVEEILNNLESDKAQIKSPSVADLEDEINGLVYTLYGLNEKDVGVIEEFLRRF
;
A
#
# COMPACT_ATOMS: atom_id res chain seq x y z
N SER A 1 -7.92 10.93 15.97
CA SER A 1 -9.26 10.57 15.50
C SER A 1 -9.19 10.25 14.03
N LYS A 2 -9.99 9.29 13.57
CA LYS A 2 -10.10 8.91 12.16
C LYS A 2 -10.57 10.10 11.33
N LYS A 3 -9.93 10.33 10.19
CA LYS A 3 -10.26 11.39 9.24
C LYS A 3 -9.86 10.99 7.83
N ILE A 4 -10.49 11.61 6.83
CA ILE A 4 -10.06 11.51 5.43
C ILE A 4 -9.09 12.66 5.16
N ILE A 5 -8.02 12.41 4.41
CA ILE A 5 -7.06 13.44 4.01
C ILE A 5 -6.85 13.44 2.50
N SER A 6 -6.46 14.60 1.96
CA SER A 6 -6.11 14.77 0.55
C SER A 6 -5.02 15.84 0.38
N PRO A 7 -4.07 15.69 -0.56
CA PRO A 7 -3.09 16.74 -0.85
C PRO A 7 -3.76 17.97 -1.49
N ASP A 8 -3.20 19.18 -1.32
CA ASP A 8 -3.69 20.41 -1.98
C ASP A 8 -3.68 20.28 -3.51
N ILE A 9 -2.68 19.60 -4.06
CA ILE A 9 -2.50 19.47 -5.51
C ILE A 9 -2.38 17.99 -5.88
N SER A 10 -3.25 17.54 -6.78
CA SER A 10 -3.22 16.19 -7.35
C SER A 10 -3.78 16.21 -8.77
N ASN A 11 -3.33 15.28 -9.61
CA ASN A 11 -3.80 15.12 -10.99
C ASN A 11 -5.04 14.21 -11.10
N ARG A 12 -5.42 13.56 -10.00
CA ARG A 12 -6.59 12.70 -9.87
C ARG A 12 -7.21 12.87 -8.48
N THR A 13 -8.40 12.32 -8.27
CA THR A 13 -8.92 12.14 -6.91
C THR A 13 -7.94 11.30 -6.10
N ASN A 14 -7.55 11.82 -4.94
CA ASN A 14 -6.52 11.23 -4.11
C ASN A 14 -6.83 11.49 -2.65
N PHE A 15 -7.68 10.63 -2.12
CA PHE A 15 -8.11 10.65 -0.72
C PHE A 15 -7.66 9.36 -0.04
N THR A 16 -7.25 9.47 1.23
CA THR A 16 -6.94 8.30 2.07
C THR A 16 -7.43 8.51 3.51
N LEU A 17 -7.43 7.44 4.30
CA LEU A 17 -7.74 7.51 5.73
C LEU A 17 -6.48 7.75 6.54
N GLU A 18 -6.62 8.56 7.59
CA GLU A 18 -5.60 8.81 8.60
C GLU A 18 -6.21 8.56 9.98
N ASP A 19 -5.67 7.60 10.73
CA ASP A 19 -6.23 7.14 12.01
C ASP A 19 -5.75 7.96 13.22
N GLY A 20 -5.01 9.05 13.01
CA GLY A 20 -4.56 9.99 14.03
C GLY A 20 -3.08 9.89 14.40
N GLN A 21 -2.28 9.20 13.59
CA GLN A 21 -0.84 9.01 13.76
C GLN A 21 -0.02 10.17 13.20
N PHE A 22 -0.58 10.94 12.26
CA PHE A 22 0.16 11.97 11.54
C PHE A 22 -0.37 13.39 11.75
N TYR A 23 0.56 14.34 11.81
CA TYR A 23 0.27 15.77 11.73
C TYR A 23 0.27 16.20 10.26
N CYS A 24 -0.85 16.78 9.80
CA CYS A 24 -0.98 17.35 8.47
C CYS A 24 -0.53 18.81 8.48
N LEU A 25 0.32 19.19 7.52
CA LEU A 25 0.77 20.57 7.31
C LEU A 25 -0.09 21.27 6.25
N ASN A 26 0.29 22.48 5.85
CA ASN A 26 -0.52 23.40 5.05
C ASN A 26 -0.95 22.88 3.66
N THR A 27 -0.32 21.83 3.14
CA THR A 27 -0.61 21.26 1.81
C THR A 27 -1.41 19.96 1.89
N THR A 28 -2.04 19.68 3.02
CA THR A 28 -2.90 18.52 3.23
C THR A 28 -4.21 18.97 3.87
N TYR A 29 -5.33 18.69 3.22
CA TYR A 29 -6.66 18.98 3.72
C TYR A 29 -7.22 17.78 4.48
N LEU A 30 -7.98 18.05 5.55
CA LEU A 30 -8.56 17.04 6.42
C LEU A 30 -10.08 17.17 6.44
N PHE A 31 -10.76 16.02 6.39
CA PHE A 31 -12.20 15.90 6.37
C PHE A 31 -12.62 14.97 7.50
N VAL A 32 -13.47 15.49 8.38
CA VAL A 32 -14.05 14.75 9.51
C VAL A 32 -15.54 14.65 9.26
N LEU A 33 -16.06 13.42 9.27
CA LEU A 33 -17.49 13.20 9.19
C LEU A 33 -18.16 13.69 10.47
N LYS A 34 -19.32 14.33 10.34
CA LYS A 34 -20.10 14.77 11.50
C LYS A 34 -20.63 13.57 12.26
N ASP A 35 -20.76 13.71 13.58
CA ASP A 35 -21.19 12.62 14.48
C ASP A 35 -22.61 12.10 14.18
N ASP A 36 -23.46 12.92 13.57
CA ASP A 36 -24.84 12.58 13.19
C ASP A 36 -24.95 11.92 11.80
N LEU A 37 -23.83 11.74 11.09
CA LEU A 37 -23.81 11.12 9.77
C LEU A 37 -23.89 9.59 9.89
N SER A 38 -24.89 8.98 9.23
CA SER A 38 -25.09 7.52 9.22
C SER A 38 -24.08 6.74 8.38
N ALA A 39 -23.18 7.42 7.66
CA ALA A 39 -22.24 6.82 6.72
C ALA A 39 -20.87 6.52 7.35
N SER A 40 -20.26 5.42 6.92
CA SER A 40 -18.89 5.07 7.31
C SER A 40 -17.85 5.94 6.58
N TYR A 41 -16.67 6.10 7.20
CA TYR A 41 -15.52 6.75 6.58
C TYR A 41 -15.10 6.05 5.28
N GLU A 42 -15.15 4.71 5.27
CA GLU A 42 -14.81 3.87 4.14
C GLU A 42 -15.78 4.04 2.96
N PHE A 43 -17.08 4.17 3.23
CA PHE A 43 -18.06 4.48 2.19
C PHE A 43 -17.76 5.83 1.55
N VAL A 44 -17.59 6.87 2.37
CA VAL A 44 -17.31 8.23 1.86
C VAL A 44 -15.99 8.25 1.09
N LEU A 45 -14.98 7.53 1.56
CA LEU A 45 -13.70 7.37 0.86
C LEU A 45 -13.86 6.72 -0.52
N GLY A 46 -14.67 5.66 -0.62
CA GLY A 46 -14.95 4.98 -1.89
C GLY A 46 -15.65 5.89 -2.89
N VAL A 47 -16.60 6.70 -2.44
CA VAL A 47 -17.26 7.71 -3.29
C VAL A 47 -16.26 8.79 -3.72
N LEU A 48 -15.47 9.35 -2.80
CA LEU A 48 -14.53 10.43 -3.08
C LEU A 48 -13.43 10.07 -4.10
N ASN A 49 -12.99 8.81 -4.12
CA ASN A 49 -12.00 8.30 -5.08
C ASN A 49 -12.63 7.66 -6.34
N SER A 50 -13.95 7.83 -6.54
CA SER A 50 -14.61 7.31 -7.74
C SER A 50 -14.37 8.18 -8.97
N LYS A 51 -14.42 7.56 -10.14
CA LYS A 51 -14.39 8.24 -11.45
C LYS A 51 -15.48 9.31 -11.60
N LEU A 52 -16.66 9.09 -11.00
CA LEU A 52 -17.73 10.10 -11.00
C LEU A 52 -17.28 11.39 -10.30
N ILE A 53 -16.69 11.26 -9.10
CA ILE A 53 -16.21 12.42 -8.36
C ILE A 53 -15.00 13.04 -9.06
N GLU A 54 -14.13 12.25 -9.66
CA GLU A 54 -13.01 12.77 -10.46
C GLU A 54 -13.49 13.61 -11.65
N PHE A 55 -14.43 13.08 -12.43
CA PHE A 55 -15.07 13.78 -13.54
C PHE A 55 -15.72 15.08 -13.08
N TYR A 56 -16.49 15.05 -11.99
CA TYR A 56 -17.14 16.24 -11.44
C TYR A 56 -16.12 17.27 -10.96
N PHE A 57 -15.09 16.82 -10.23
CA PHE A 57 -14.08 17.69 -9.65
C PHE A 57 -13.27 18.42 -10.72
N ALA A 58 -12.97 17.76 -11.84
CA ALA A 58 -12.30 18.35 -12.99
C ALA A 58 -13.09 19.51 -13.62
N GLN A 59 -14.41 19.60 -13.42
CA GLN A 59 -15.24 20.70 -13.93
C GLN A 59 -15.25 21.93 -13.01
N ILE A 60 -15.02 21.73 -11.70
CA ILE A 60 -15.18 22.80 -10.71
C ILE A 60 -13.84 23.34 -10.18
N SER A 61 -12.77 22.53 -10.24
CA SER A 61 -11.44 22.93 -9.80
C SER A 61 -10.63 23.50 -10.96
N PRO A 62 -10.02 24.70 -10.82
CA PRO A 62 -9.20 25.30 -11.86
C PRO A 62 -8.04 24.38 -12.23
N PRO A 63 -7.81 24.14 -13.54
CA PRO A 63 -6.68 23.35 -13.97
C PRO A 63 -5.38 24.11 -13.70
N LEU A 64 -4.38 23.37 -13.22
CA LEU A 64 -3.00 23.77 -13.10
C LEU A 64 -2.17 23.16 -14.23
N ARG A 65 -0.96 23.65 -14.42
CA ARG A 65 -0.04 23.14 -15.44
C ARG A 65 0.20 21.64 -15.24
N GLY A 66 0.10 20.87 -16.33
CA GLY A 66 0.38 19.43 -16.33
C GLY A 66 -0.80 18.54 -15.92
N GLY A 67 -2.04 19.03 -15.98
CA GLY A 67 -3.23 18.22 -15.67
C GLY A 67 -3.53 18.10 -14.18
N TYR A 68 -2.98 19.00 -13.36
CA TYR A 68 -3.21 19.01 -11.91
C TYR A 68 -4.42 19.87 -11.53
N TYR A 69 -5.06 19.55 -10.42
CA TYR A 69 -6.17 20.30 -9.84
C TYR A 69 -5.87 20.68 -8.39
N ARG A 70 -6.57 21.70 -7.87
CA ARG A 70 -6.49 22.05 -6.45
C ARG A 70 -7.63 21.44 -5.65
N PHE A 71 -7.30 20.65 -4.64
CA PHE A 71 -8.21 20.00 -3.69
C PHE A 71 -8.41 20.83 -2.42
N THR A 72 -8.51 22.16 -2.59
CA THR A 72 -8.83 23.06 -1.48
C THR A 72 -10.29 22.92 -1.06
N ARG A 73 -10.57 23.30 0.20
CA ARG A 73 -11.93 23.41 0.76
C ARG A 73 -12.94 24.08 -0.19
N ARG A 74 -12.51 25.12 -0.92
CA ARG A 74 -13.37 25.87 -1.85
C ARG A 74 -14.06 24.99 -2.89
N TYR A 75 -13.43 23.90 -3.31
CA TYR A 75 -13.98 22.99 -4.33
C TYR A 75 -14.55 21.73 -3.70
N VAL A 76 -13.89 21.22 -2.66
CA VAL A 76 -14.34 20.00 -1.98
C VAL A 76 -15.70 20.18 -1.29
N ASP A 77 -16.01 21.38 -0.78
CA ASP A 77 -17.31 21.68 -0.16
C ASP A 77 -18.50 21.54 -1.15
N TYR A 78 -18.25 21.47 -2.46
CA TYR A 78 -19.27 21.28 -3.50
C TYR A 78 -19.39 19.84 -4.00
N ILE A 79 -18.56 18.91 -3.53
CA ILE A 79 -18.67 17.51 -3.96
C ILE A 79 -20.02 16.94 -3.49
N PRO A 80 -20.88 16.50 -4.42
CA PRO A 80 -22.14 15.87 -4.04
C PRO A 80 -21.84 14.48 -3.50
N ILE A 81 -22.25 14.19 -2.27
CA ILE A 81 -22.20 12.85 -1.68
C ILE A 81 -23.64 12.37 -1.45
N VAL A 82 -24.09 11.39 -2.24
CA VAL A 82 -25.38 10.73 -2.05
C VAL A 82 -25.26 9.76 -0.87
N LEU A 83 -25.99 10.03 0.21
CA LEU A 83 -26.11 9.13 1.35
C LEU A 83 -27.25 8.12 1.09
N PRO A 84 -27.07 6.84 1.45
CA PRO A 84 -28.12 5.84 1.30
C PRO A 84 -29.32 6.17 2.20
N LYS A 85 -30.54 6.11 1.63
CA LYS A 85 -31.81 6.42 2.30
C LYS A 85 -32.73 5.21 2.37
N ILE A 86 -32.58 4.25 1.45
CA ILE A 86 -33.38 3.02 1.40
C ILE A 86 -32.50 1.77 1.51
N PRO A 87 -33.06 0.60 1.88
CA PRO A 87 -32.27 -0.62 2.06
C PRO A 87 -31.46 -1.03 0.82
N ALA A 88 -31.98 -0.81 -0.39
CA ALA A 88 -31.27 -1.11 -1.63
C ALA A 88 -29.99 -0.26 -1.79
N GLU A 89 -30.07 1.03 -1.48
CA GLU A 89 -28.91 1.94 -1.51
C GLU A 89 -27.93 1.61 -0.37
N GLN A 90 -28.43 1.20 0.79
CA GLN A 90 -27.58 0.76 1.90
C GLN A 90 -26.76 -0.47 1.53
N ASN A 91 -27.34 -1.45 0.83
CA ASN A 91 -26.61 -2.61 0.33
C ASN A 91 -25.47 -2.20 -0.62
N ILE A 92 -25.69 -1.21 -1.48
CA ILE A 92 -24.65 -0.67 -2.37
C ILE A 92 -23.54 0.00 -1.55
N ALA A 93 -23.90 0.81 -0.56
CA ALA A 93 -22.95 1.48 0.34
C ALA A 93 -22.10 0.48 1.15
N ASP A 94 -22.70 -0.63 1.57
CA ASP A 94 -22.03 -1.71 2.31
C ASP A 94 -21.03 -2.46 1.40
N GLU A 95 -21.41 -2.74 0.14
CA GLU A 95 -20.48 -3.35 -0.83
C GLU A 95 -19.33 -2.41 -1.20
N ILE A 96 -19.57 -1.10 -1.36
CA ILE A 96 -18.50 -0.09 -1.51
C ILE A 96 -17.58 -0.15 -0.30
N THR A 97 -18.14 -0.08 0.92
CA THR A 97 -17.38 -0.13 2.17
C THR A 97 -16.50 -1.38 2.25
N LYS A 98 -17.04 -2.54 1.88
CA LYS A 98 -16.33 -3.82 1.88
C LYS A 98 -15.15 -3.81 0.92
N LYS A 99 -15.33 -3.33 -0.31
CA LYS A 99 -14.25 -3.26 -1.31
C LYS A 99 -13.18 -2.26 -0.92
N VAL A 100 -13.56 -1.10 -0.37
CA VAL A 100 -12.60 -0.12 0.16
C VAL A 100 -11.75 -0.75 1.27
N LYS A 101 -12.36 -1.50 2.21
CA LYS A 101 -11.60 -2.22 3.25
C LYS A 101 -10.65 -3.25 2.67
N GLN A 102 -11.05 -3.97 1.61
CA GLN A 102 -10.16 -4.90 0.91
C GLN A 102 -8.97 -4.19 0.25
N ILE A 103 -9.18 -3.03 -0.38
CA ILE A 103 -8.09 -2.20 -0.94
C ILE A 103 -7.13 -1.75 0.17
N LEU A 104 -7.66 -1.20 1.27
CA LEU A 104 -6.83 -0.71 2.38
C LEU A 104 -5.98 -1.83 3.00
N GLU A 105 -6.55 -3.03 3.17
CA GLU A 105 -5.81 -4.19 3.69
C GLU A 105 -4.73 -4.64 2.70
N LYS A 106 -5.04 -4.70 1.39
CA LYS A 106 -4.05 -5.05 0.36
C LYS A 106 -2.88 -4.08 0.34
N VAL A 107 -3.14 -2.77 0.37
CA VAL A 107 -2.08 -1.74 0.40
C VAL A 107 -1.21 -1.87 1.65
N LYS A 108 -1.82 -2.19 2.79
CA LYS A 108 -1.07 -2.45 4.04
C LYS A 108 -0.15 -3.67 3.90
N ILE A 109 -0.66 -4.76 3.33
CA ILE A 109 0.14 -5.97 3.08
C ILE A 109 1.27 -5.70 2.07
N GLU A 110 1.01 -4.94 1.00
CA GLU A 110 2.03 -4.52 0.04
C GLU A 110 3.16 -3.74 0.73
N GLN A 111 2.81 -2.78 1.59
CA GLN A 111 3.79 -2.03 2.39
C GLN A 111 4.58 -2.95 3.34
N GLN A 112 3.94 -3.96 3.94
CA GLN A 112 4.64 -4.92 4.78
C GLN A 112 5.66 -5.73 3.96
N ILE A 113 5.25 -6.25 2.80
CA ILE A 113 6.11 -7.00 1.87
C ILE A 113 7.31 -6.15 1.44
N GLU A 114 7.08 -4.89 1.06
CA GLU A 114 8.15 -3.96 0.62
C GLU A 114 9.17 -3.66 1.72
N ASN A 115 8.73 -3.68 2.98
CA ASN A 115 9.57 -3.43 4.15
C ASN A 115 10.04 -4.72 4.83
N PHE A 116 9.99 -5.86 4.15
CA PHE A 116 10.61 -7.09 4.63
C PHE A 116 12.13 -6.90 4.79
N PRO A 117 12.74 -7.37 5.89
CA PRO A 117 12.13 -8.19 6.95
C PRO A 117 11.59 -7.39 8.15
N ASP A 118 11.83 -6.08 8.21
CA ASP A 118 11.65 -5.28 9.42
C ASP A 118 10.20 -5.30 9.93
N GLU A 119 9.21 -5.23 9.03
CA GLU A 119 7.79 -5.31 9.41
C GLU A 119 7.39 -6.70 9.94
N TYR A 120 7.99 -7.76 9.39
CA TYR A 120 7.64 -9.14 9.73
C TYR A 120 8.23 -9.62 11.05
N ILE A 121 9.25 -8.92 11.59
CA ILE A 121 9.89 -9.32 12.85
C ILE A 121 9.32 -8.60 14.08
N GLN A 122 8.52 -7.53 13.92
CA GLN A 122 8.09 -6.68 15.04
C GLN A 122 7.32 -7.45 16.11
N GLU A 123 6.39 -8.32 15.71
CA GLU A 123 5.60 -9.12 16.66
C GLU A 123 6.47 -10.12 17.43
N TYR A 124 7.41 -10.77 16.76
CA TYR A 124 8.33 -11.71 17.42
C TYR A 124 9.26 -10.96 18.39
N ARG A 125 9.71 -9.75 18.03
CA ARG A 125 10.49 -8.90 18.93
C ARG A 125 9.68 -8.46 20.15
N SER A 126 8.41 -8.10 19.99
CA SER A 126 7.56 -7.68 21.12
C SER A 126 7.24 -8.83 22.08
N ARG A 127 7.19 -10.07 21.57
CA ARG A 127 7.05 -11.30 22.37
C ARG A 127 8.35 -11.76 23.04
N GLY A 128 9.47 -11.07 22.78
CA GLY A 128 10.76 -11.37 23.40
C GLY A 128 11.56 -12.48 22.72
N GLU A 129 11.26 -12.81 21.45
CA GLU A 129 12.08 -13.74 20.68
C GLU A 129 13.51 -13.18 20.49
N GLU A 130 14.49 -14.08 20.48
CA GLU A 130 15.90 -13.71 20.33
C GLU A 130 16.32 -13.58 18.87
N PHE A 131 17.10 -12.55 18.57
CA PHE A 131 17.63 -12.28 17.23
C PHE A 131 19.15 -12.20 17.24
N GLY A 132 19.76 -12.82 16.22
CA GLY A 132 21.12 -12.49 15.79
C GLY A 132 21.11 -11.28 14.85
N SER A 133 22.30 -10.74 14.57
CA SER A 133 22.43 -9.67 13.58
C SER A 133 23.57 -9.95 12.62
N THR A 134 23.31 -9.72 11.35
CA THR A 134 24.29 -9.83 10.27
C THR A 134 24.56 -8.45 9.71
N ASN A 135 25.81 -8.01 9.76
CA ASN A 135 26.24 -6.71 9.24
C ASN A 135 26.96 -6.89 7.90
N ILE A 136 26.45 -6.22 6.87
CA ILE A 136 26.95 -6.30 5.50
C ILE A 136 27.48 -4.92 5.11
N THR A 137 28.71 -4.88 4.60
CA THR A 137 29.30 -3.65 4.05
C THR A 137 29.60 -3.86 2.58
N PHE A 138 29.02 -3.03 1.72
CA PHE A 138 29.16 -3.17 0.27
C PHE A 138 30.37 -2.41 -0.25
N LYS A 139 31.25 -3.07 -1.00
CA LYS A 139 32.44 -2.48 -1.61
C LYS A 139 32.13 -1.74 -2.91
N SER A 140 30.94 -1.92 -3.47
CA SER A 140 30.53 -1.31 -4.73
C SER A 140 29.05 -0.91 -4.74
N ASN A 141 28.67 -0.08 -5.72
CA ASN A 141 27.27 0.30 -5.93
C ASN A 141 26.53 -0.82 -6.67
N HIS A 142 25.39 -1.23 -6.13
CA HIS A 142 24.47 -2.21 -6.71
C HIS A 142 23.12 -1.54 -6.95
N LYS A 143 22.62 -1.58 -8.19
CA LYS A 143 21.27 -1.08 -8.50
C LYS A 143 20.19 -1.99 -7.92
N ALA A 144 20.39 -3.30 -8.04
CA ALA A 144 19.59 -4.35 -7.48
C ALA A 144 20.52 -5.50 -7.10
N LEU A 145 20.43 -6.01 -5.88
CA LEU A 145 21.20 -7.16 -5.41
C LEU A 145 20.55 -8.47 -5.88
N GLU A 146 21.38 -9.43 -6.26
CA GLU A 146 20.98 -10.79 -6.61
C GLU A 146 21.83 -11.78 -5.81
N PRO A 147 21.60 -11.89 -4.49
CA PRO A 147 22.35 -12.81 -3.65
C PRO A 147 22.05 -14.27 -4.01
N VAL A 148 23.08 -15.11 -3.98
CA VAL A 148 22.99 -16.55 -4.26
C VAL A 148 23.46 -17.32 -3.03
N ILE A 149 22.78 -18.42 -2.72
CA ILE A 149 23.16 -19.34 -1.64
C ILE A 149 24.18 -20.34 -2.20
N GLU A 150 25.32 -20.45 -1.54
CA GLU A 150 26.33 -21.47 -1.78
C GLU A 150 26.48 -22.32 -0.51
N GLU A 151 26.40 -23.65 -0.63
CA GLU A 151 26.72 -24.55 0.47
C GLU A 151 28.23 -24.53 0.72
N ASP A 152 28.63 -24.23 1.95
CA ASP A 152 30.04 -24.31 2.31
C ASP A 152 30.41 -25.77 2.60
N ALA A 153 31.16 -26.41 1.71
CA ALA A 153 31.59 -27.80 1.89
C ALA A 153 32.51 -28.00 3.12
N ALA A 154 33.08 -26.93 3.69
CA ALA A 154 33.97 -26.98 4.84
C ALA A 154 33.26 -26.68 6.18
N SER A 155 32.09 -26.05 6.16
CA SER A 155 31.32 -25.71 7.36
C SER A 155 29.89 -26.27 7.27
N ARG A 156 29.24 -26.55 8.41
CA ARG A 156 27.83 -26.98 8.40
C ARG A 156 26.91 -25.77 8.23
N GLY A 157 27.08 -24.98 7.18
CA GLY A 157 26.32 -23.75 6.96
C GLY A 157 26.32 -23.29 5.51
N TYR A 158 25.86 -22.06 5.31
CA TYR A 158 25.55 -21.49 4.01
C TYR A 158 26.18 -20.12 3.85
N ASP A 159 26.87 -19.91 2.74
CA ASP A 159 27.41 -18.61 2.35
C ASP A 159 26.46 -17.92 1.35
N ILE A 160 26.10 -16.68 1.66
CA ILE A 160 25.31 -15.82 0.79
C ILE A 160 26.26 -14.90 0.04
N VAL A 161 26.36 -15.08 -1.27
CA VAL A 161 27.34 -14.43 -2.14
C VAL A 161 26.69 -13.33 -2.96
N PHE A 162 27.32 -12.15 -3.00
CA PHE A 162 26.84 -10.96 -3.73
C PHE A 162 27.78 -10.67 -4.92
N GLY A 163 27.84 -11.60 -5.86
CA GLY A 163 28.78 -11.54 -6.99
C GLY A 163 30.26 -11.55 -6.56
N LYS A 164 31.17 -11.34 -7.53
CA LYS A 164 32.62 -11.60 -7.34
C LYS A 164 33.38 -10.61 -6.45
N ARG A 165 32.80 -9.46 -6.08
CA ARG A 165 33.53 -8.36 -5.43
C ARG A 165 33.19 -8.19 -3.96
N GLU A 166 32.06 -8.71 -3.52
CA GLU A 166 31.55 -8.52 -2.18
C GLU A 166 31.99 -9.67 -1.26
N LYS A 167 32.01 -9.41 0.05
CA LYS A 167 32.31 -10.46 1.03
C LYS A 167 31.07 -11.34 1.20
N PRO A 168 31.20 -12.68 1.16
CA PRO A 168 30.10 -13.56 1.51
C PRO A 168 29.62 -13.33 2.94
N VAL A 169 28.35 -13.65 3.16
CA VAL A 169 27.69 -13.61 4.45
C VAL A 169 27.35 -15.02 4.87
N PHE A 170 27.93 -15.48 5.97
CA PHE A 170 27.70 -16.82 6.49
C PHE A 170 26.46 -16.88 7.40
N VAL A 171 25.67 -17.94 7.27
CA VAL A 171 24.58 -18.32 8.18
C VAL A 171 24.59 -19.83 8.45
N ASP A 172 24.01 -20.25 9.58
CA ASP A 172 24.11 -21.61 10.11
C ASP A 172 22.96 -22.56 9.68
N SER A 173 21.96 -22.07 8.93
CA SER A 173 20.85 -22.89 8.45
C SER A 173 20.32 -22.44 7.08
N ALA A 174 19.67 -23.36 6.36
CA ALA A 174 19.07 -23.08 5.06
C ALA A 174 17.96 -22.03 5.18
N ALA A 175 17.09 -22.14 6.19
CA ALA A 175 16.02 -21.19 6.43
C ALA A 175 16.55 -19.75 6.62
N LYS A 176 17.65 -19.59 7.37
CA LYS A 176 18.30 -18.28 7.55
C LYS A 176 18.95 -17.78 6.26
N ALA A 177 19.46 -18.68 5.42
CA ALA A 177 20.01 -18.32 4.11
C ALA A 177 18.91 -17.76 3.19
N ASP A 178 17.78 -18.46 3.09
CA ASP A 178 16.61 -18.02 2.34
C ASP A 178 16.06 -16.68 2.85
N TYR A 179 16.04 -16.50 4.17
CA TYR A 179 15.65 -15.24 4.80
C TYR A 179 16.53 -14.06 4.39
N VAL A 180 17.85 -14.21 4.47
CA VAL A 180 18.78 -13.12 4.12
C VAL A 180 18.75 -12.83 2.61
N VAL A 181 18.65 -13.87 1.77
CA VAL A 181 18.47 -13.70 0.33
C VAL A 181 17.18 -12.92 0.04
N THR A 182 16.08 -13.30 0.67
CA THR A 182 14.77 -12.66 0.50
C THR A 182 14.81 -11.19 0.94
N ALA A 183 15.47 -10.89 2.06
CA ALA A 183 15.62 -9.52 2.58
C ALA A 183 16.45 -8.61 1.66
N LEU A 184 17.38 -9.16 0.88
CA LEU A 184 18.32 -8.37 0.09
C LEU A 184 18.00 -8.33 -1.39
N LYS A 185 17.34 -9.36 -1.93
CA LYS A 185 17.07 -9.49 -3.36
C LYS A 185 16.29 -8.28 -3.89
N GLY A 186 16.77 -7.72 -5.00
CA GLY A 186 16.17 -6.53 -5.63
C GLY A 186 16.48 -5.21 -4.93
N THR A 187 16.98 -5.21 -3.69
CA THR A 187 17.31 -3.97 -2.98
C THR A 187 18.57 -3.31 -3.57
N ARG A 188 18.62 -1.97 -3.48
CA ARG A 188 19.81 -1.18 -3.84
C ARG A 188 20.83 -1.21 -2.71
N ALA A 189 22.12 -1.16 -3.05
CA ALA A 189 23.19 -0.88 -2.11
C ALA A 189 24.19 0.13 -2.69
N LYS A 190 24.74 1.01 -1.86
CA LYS A 190 25.79 1.96 -2.23
C LYS A 190 27.14 1.49 -1.69
N LYS A 191 28.21 1.92 -2.34
CA LYS A 191 29.56 1.73 -1.84
C LYS A 191 29.69 2.31 -0.42
N ASP A 192 30.33 1.54 0.46
CA ASP A 192 30.57 1.82 1.88
C ASP A 192 29.29 1.89 2.75
N GLU A 193 28.12 1.59 2.17
CA GLU A 193 26.87 1.43 2.92
C GLU A 193 26.95 0.20 3.82
N LYS A 194 26.49 0.36 5.06
CA LYS A 194 26.34 -0.71 6.03
C LYS A 194 24.86 -1.05 6.17
N LYS A 195 24.49 -2.28 5.87
CA LYS A 195 23.16 -2.82 6.15
C LYS A 195 23.25 -3.82 7.29
N GLN A 196 22.36 -3.68 8.27
CA GLN A 196 22.18 -4.66 9.33
C GLN A 196 20.87 -5.40 9.07
N ILE A 197 20.91 -6.73 9.16
CA ILE A 197 19.73 -7.58 9.09
C ILE A 197 19.62 -8.31 10.42
N LEU A 198 18.47 -8.20 11.07
CA LEU A 198 18.13 -9.00 12.24
C LEU A 198 17.56 -10.33 11.78
N ILE A 199 18.03 -11.43 12.37
CA ILE A 199 17.63 -12.79 11.99
C ILE A 199 17.20 -13.51 13.27
N PRO A 200 15.98 -14.08 13.34
CA PRO A 200 15.59 -14.90 14.48
C PRO A 200 16.61 -16.03 14.72
N LYS A 201 16.96 -16.30 15.99
CA LYS A 201 17.90 -17.37 16.30
C LYS A 201 17.33 -18.77 16.01
N ARG A 202 16.02 -18.92 16.17
CA ARG A 202 15.27 -20.17 15.97
C ARG A 202 14.80 -20.30 14.52
N ASP A 203 15.18 -21.39 13.86
CA ASP A 203 14.78 -21.66 12.47
C ASP A 203 13.25 -21.75 12.31
N ALA A 204 12.53 -22.32 13.28
CA ALA A 204 11.07 -22.39 13.23
C ALA A 204 10.39 -21.01 13.08
N ILE A 205 10.97 -19.96 13.68
CA ILE A 205 10.45 -18.59 13.55
C ILE A 205 10.80 -18.00 12.18
N VAL A 206 11.98 -18.32 11.66
CA VAL A 206 12.39 -17.92 10.31
C VAL A 206 11.46 -18.52 9.26
N GLU A 207 11.15 -19.81 9.37
CA GLU A 207 10.22 -20.51 8.50
C GLU A 207 8.80 -19.93 8.59
N GLU A 208 8.31 -19.62 9.79
CA GLU A 208 7.01 -18.97 10.00
C GLU A 208 6.94 -17.61 9.29
N ILE A 209 7.98 -16.78 9.44
CA ILE A 209 8.06 -15.47 8.78
C ILE A 209 8.07 -15.60 7.25
N LEU A 210 8.87 -16.53 6.71
CA LEU A 210 8.93 -16.77 5.27
C LEU A 210 7.60 -17.29 4.71
N ASN A 211 6.92 -18.18 5.44
CA ASN A 211 5.60 -18.67 5.06
C ASN A 211 4.54 -17.55 5.08
N ASN A 212 4.57 -16.67 6.08
CA ASN A 212 3.68 -15.52 6.16
C ASN A 212 3.92 -14.57 4.96
N LEU A 213 5.18 -14.28 4.64
CA LEU A 213 5.54 -13.47 3.48
C LEU A 213 5.00 -14.07 2.16
N GLU A 214 5.14 -15.39 1.96
CA GLU A 214 4.62 -16.03 0.74
C GLU A 214 3.08 -16.06 0.70
N SER A 215 2.42 -16.24 1.84
CA SER A 215 0.96 -16.11 1.96
C SER A 215 0.49 -14.71 1.58
N ASP A 216 1.15 -13.68 2.10
CA ASP A 216 0.84 -12.28 1.83
C ASP A 216 1.03 -11.94 0.34
N LYS A 217 2.15 -12.38 -0.26
CA LYS A 217 2.39 -12.26 -1.71
C LYS A 217 1.32 -12.96 -2.55
N ALA A 218 0.75 -14.07 -2.07
CA ALA A 218 -0.34 -14.73 -2.75
C ALA A 218 -1.67 -13.96 -2.61
N GLN A 219 -1.94 -13.42 -1.42
CA GLN A 219 -3.16 -12.67 -1.11
C GLN A 219 -3.31 -11.38 -1.94
N ILE A 220 -2.21 -10.69 -2.24
CA ILE A 220 -2.27 -9.43 -3.02
C ILE A 220 -2.53 -9.65 -4.51
N LYS A 221 -2.31 -10.86 -5.06
CA LYS A 221 -2.41 -11.13 -6.51
C LYS A 221 -3.81 -10.95 -7.11
N SER A 222 -4.87 -11.28 -6.36
CA SER A 222 -6.23 -11.23 -6.90
C SER A 222 -7.27 -11.04 -5.77
N PRO A 223 -8.37 -10.30 -6.00
CA PRO A 223 -8.52 -9.33 -7.10
C PRO A 223 -7.46 -8.23 -7.01
N SER A 224 -7.13 -7.59 -8.13
CA SER A 224 -6.22 -6.43 -8.11
C SER A 224 -6.93 -5.21 -7.51
N VAL A 225 -6.15 -4.22 -7.05
CA VAL A 225 -6.73 -2.94 -6.59
C VAL A 225 -7.53 -2.28 -7.70
N ALA A 226 -7.06 -2.32 -8.95
CA ALA A 226 -7.76 -1.76 -10.10
C ALA A 226 -9.12 -2.44 -10.34
N ASP A 227 -9.20 -3.77 -10.22
CA ASP A 227 -10.47 -4.49 -10.35
C ASP A 227 -11.48 -4.04 -9.28
N LEU A 228 -11.01 -3.88 -8.04
CA LEU A 228 -11.84 -3.40 -6.93
C LEU A 228 -12.28 -1.94 -7.14
N GLU A 229 -11.40 -1.07 -7.63
CA GLU A 229 -11.73 0.31 -7.99
C GLU A 229 -12.79 0.37 -9.09
N ASP A 230 -12.67 -0.46 -10.14
CA ASP A 230 -13.65 -0.53 -11.22
C ASP A 230 -15.02 -1.05 -10.74
N GLU A 231 -15.04 -2.05 -9.84
CA GLU A 231 -16.27 -2.50 -9.20
C GLU A 231 -16.91 -1.39 -8.34
N ILE A 232 -16.10 -0.64 -7.57
CA ILE A 232 -16.58 0.53 -6.80
C ILE A 232 -17.17 1.58 -7.75
N ASN A 233 -16.51 1.88 -8.87
CA ASN A 233 -17.02 2.84 -9.85
C ASN A 233 -18.42 2.44 -10.36
N GLY A 234 -18.63 1.17 -10.71
CA GLY A 234 -19.94 0.67 -11.13
C GLY A 234 -21.02 0.81 -10.04
N LEU A 235 -20.67 0.52 -8.79
CA LEU A 235 -21.56 0.70 -7.64
C LEU A 235 -21.91 2.17 -7.40
N VAL A 236 -20.94 3.07 -7.54
CA VAL A 236 -21.15 4.52 -7.41
C VAL A 236 -22.05 5.03 -8.53
N TYR A 237 -21.83 4.63 -9.79
CA TYR A 237 -22.72 5.03 -10.89
C TYR A 237 -24.18 4.59 -10.62
N THR A 238 -24.36 3.37 -10.11
CA THR A 238 -25.68 2.85 -9.72
C THR A 238 -26.30 3.66 -8.60
N LEU A 239 -25.53 3.98 -7.55
CA LEU A 239 -25.99 4.78 -6.41
C LEU A 239 -26.46 6.20 -6.81
N TYR A 240 -25.84 6.78 -7.84
CA TYR A 240 -26.18 8.09 -8.37
C TYR A 240 -27.25 8.04 -9.47
N GLY A 241 -27.77 6.85 -9.81
CA GLY A 241 -28.81 6.66 -10.81
C GLY A 241 -28.37 6.99 -12.24
N LEU A 242 -27.08 6.82 -12.55
CA LEU A 242 -26.52 7.12 -13.86
C LEU A 242 -26.85 5.99 -14.85
N ASN A 243 -27.26 6.38 -16.06
CA ASN A 243 -27.47 5.42 -17.15
C ASN A 243 -26.20 5.21 -17.99
N GLU A 244 -26.23 4.27 -18.94
CA GLU A 244 -25.07 3.94 -19.79
C GLU A 244 -24.53 5.14 -20.57
N LYS A 245 -25.39 6.07 -21.00
CA LYS A 245 -24.97 7.28 -21.72
C LYS A 245 -24.21 8.22 -20.79
N ASP A 246 -24.69 8.41 -19.56
CA ASP A 246 -24.02 9.24 -18.55
C ASP A 246 -22.64 8.67 -18.22
N VAL A 247 -22.57 7.35 -17.98
CA VAL A 247 -21.33 6.62 -17.73
C VAL A 247 -20.37 6.75 -18.93
N GLY A 248 -20.89 6.63 -20.16
CA GLY A 248 -20.11 6.81 -21.38
C GLY A 248 -19.43 8.18 -21.47
N VAL A 249 -20.15 9.25 -21.11
CA VAL A 249 -19.59 10.62 -21.09
C VAL A 249 -18.47 10.75 -20.06
N ILE A 250 -18.66 10.18 -18.86
CA ILE A 250 -17.66 10.20 -17.78
C ILE A 250 -16.39 9.46 -18.21
N GLU A 251 -16.53 8.22 -18.68
CA GLU A 251 -15.40 7.37 -19.08
C GLU A 251 -14.68 7.89 -20.34
N GLU A 252 -15.40 8.52 -21.27
CA GLU A 252 -14.78 9.17 -22.44
C GLU A 252 -13.97 10.40 -22.05
N PHE A 253 -14.49 11.21 -21.12
CA PHE A 253 -13.78 12.36 -20.57
C PHE A 253 -12.48 11.91 -19.89
N LEU A 254 -12.57 10.98 -18.93
CA LEU A 254 -11.41 10.52 -18.16
C LEU A 254 -10.38 9.74 -18.98
N ARG A 255 -10.74 9.24 -20.17
CA ARG A 255 -9.76 8.64 -21.11
C ARG A 255 -8.93 9.67 -21.86
N ARG A 256 -9.41 10.92 -21.98
CA ARG A 256 -8.77 11.99 -22.76
C ARG A 256 -7.88 12.90 -21.92
N PHE A 257 -8.07 12.90 -20.61
CA PHE A 257 -7.41 13.77 -19.64
C PHE A 257 -6.64 12.93 -18.63
#